data_AF-A0A936KVE0-F1
#
_entry.id   AF-A0A936KVE0-F1
#
_cell.length_a   1.000
_cell.length_b   1.000
_cell.length_c   1.000
_cell.angle_alpha   90.00
_cell.angle_beta   90.00
_cell.angle_gamma   90.00
#
_symmetry.space_group_name_H-M   'P 1'
#
loop_
_entity.id
_entity.type
_entity.pdbx_description
1 polymer ?
#
loop_
_entity_poly.entity_id
_entity_poly.type
_entity_poly.pdbx_seq_one_letter_code
_entity_poly.pdbx_strand_id
1 'polypeptide(L)'
;MNIYQQFHCLQACSDQAYAYLDGEDSYPEIAIGRFSGKTAEDIKIQADKVLKYEKLSVSESKSYNRYLMVGSGSENGVGDNAEYDYEHLINIKNKLKTVSYKEVLSL
;
A
#
# COMPACT_ATOMS: atom_id res chain seq x y z
N MET A 1 -8.60 4.55 -32.99
CA MET A 1 -8.46 4.63 -31.52
C MET A 1 -9.55 3.76 -30.93
N ASN A 2 -9.19 2.61 -30.36
CA ASN A 2 -10.13 1.52 -30.08
C ASN A 2 -10.83 1.78 -28.73
N ILE A 3 -12.15 1.68 -28.73
CA ILE A 3 -13.10 2.12 -27.69
C ILE A 3 -13.09 1.27 -26.41
N TYR A 4 -12.25 0.24 -26.33
CA TYR A 4 -12.24 -0.74 -25.24
C TYR A 4 -11.44 -0.31 -24.00
N GLN A 5 -10.62 0.74 -24.05
CA GLN A 5 -9.82 1.18 -22.89
C GLN A 5 -10.53 2.19 -21.97
N GLN A 6 -11.74 2.66 -22.31
CA GLN A 6 -12.37 3.80 -21.61
C GLN A 6 -13.52 3.41 -20.66
N PHE A 7 -13.86 2.11 -20.53
CA PHE A 7 -15.05 1.65 -19.81
C PHE A 7 -14.81 1.06 -18.40
N HIS A 8 -13.61 1.19 -17.83
CA HIS A 8 -13.30 0.64 -16.48
C HIS A 8 -13.59 1.60 -15.31
N CYS A 9 -14.35 2.70 -15.48
CA CYS A 9 -14.58 3.68 -14.40
C CYS A 9 -16.08 3.89 -14.08
N LEU A 10 -16.96 3.01 -14.55
CA LEU A 10 -18.41 3.09 -14.27
C LEU A 10 -18.85 2.37 -12.99
N GLN A 11 -18.01 1.53 -12.37
CA GLN A 11 -18.28 0.89 -11.07
C GLN A 11 -17.14 1.07 -10.06
N ALA A 12 -15.87 1.06 -10.49
CA ALA A 12 -14.71 1.43 -9.67
C ALA A 12 -13.51 1.66 -10.60
N CYS A 13 -12.74 2.74 -10.40
CA CYS A 13 -11.61 3.06 -11.26
C CYS A 13 -10.34 2.36 -10.74
N SER A 14 -9.61 1.64 -11.61
CA SER A 14 -8.45 0.82 -11.23
C SER A 14 -7.24 1.11 -12.13
N ASP A 15 -6.12 1.48 -11.51
CA ASP A 15 -4.83 1.59 -12.21
C ASP A 15 -4.18 0.22 -12.45
N GLN A 16 -4.41 -0.76 -11.56
CA GLN A 16 -3.84 -2.10 -11.68
C GLN A 16 -4.31 -2.82 -12.94
N ALA A 17 -5.51 -2.51 -13.43
CA ALA A 17 -6.03 -3.09 -14.67
C ALA A 17 -5.18 -2.77 -15.91
N TYR A 18 -4.40 -1.68 -15.90
CA TYR A 18 -3.48 -1.37 -17.00
C TYR A 18 -2.23 -2.27 -17.03
N ALA A 19 -2.00 -3.05 -15.96
CA ALA A 19 -0.89 -3.97 -15.85
C ALA A 19 -1.24 -5.42 -16.24
N TYR A 20 -2.51 -5.72 -16.53
CA TYR A 20 -2.96 -7.02 -17.03
C TYR A 20 -2.81 -7.04 -18.56
N LEU A 21 -1.68 -7.54 -19.04
CA LEU A 21 -1.24 -7.48 -20.42
C LEU A 21 -1.26 -8.84 -21.12
N ASP A 22 -1.15 -9.93 -20.37
CA ASP A 22 -1.21 -11.29 -20.88
C ASP A 22 -1.98 -12.21 -19.93
N GLY A 23 -2.58 -13.26 -20.47
CA GLY A 23 -3.47 -14.15 -19.72
C GLY A 23 -4.89 -13.60 -19.54
N GLU A 24 -5.85 -14.51 -19.40
CA GLU A 24 -7.23 -14.17 -19.04
C GLU A 24 -7.40 -14.19 -17.52
N ASP A 25 -6.60 -13.40 -16.82
CA ASP A 25 -6.60 -13.33 -15.35
C ASP A 25 -6.34 -11.91 -14.82
N SER A 26 -6.16 -11.80 -13.50
CA SER A 26 -5.93 -10.52 -12.78
C SER A 26 -4.52 -10.45 -12.18
N TYR A 27 -3.56 -11.20 -12.71
CA TYR A 27 -2.15 -11.11 -12.33
C TYR A 27 -1.47 -10.02 -13.17
N PRO A 28 -0.77 -9.05 -12.56
CA PRO A 28 -0.10 -7.99 -13.31
C PRO A 28 1.27 -8.42 -13.84
N GLU A 29 1.53 -8.17 -15.13
CA GLU A 29 2.84 -8.40 -15.77
C GLU A 29 3.86 -7.33 -15.41
N ILE A 30 3.37 -6.11 -15.14
CA ILE A 30 4.20 -4.96 -14.81
C ILE A 30 3.76 -4.33 -13.49
N ALA A 31 4.71 -3.81 -12.72
CA ALA A 31 4.38 -2.96 -11.59
C ALA A 31 3.89 -1.60 -12.10
N ILE A 32 2.72 -1.16 -11.62
CA ILE A 32 2.17 0.16 -11.95
C ILE A 32 1.94 0.99 -10.69
N GLY A 33 2.23 2.30 -10.79
CA GLY A 33 2.00 3.29 -9.75
C GLY A 33 1.75 4.67 -10.34
N ARG A 34 1.15 5.58 -9.54
CA ARG A 34 0.77 6.93 -9.96
C ARG A 34 1.16 7.96 -8.90
N PHE A 35 1.88 9.01 -9.29
CA PHE A 35 1.90 10.26 -8.53
C PHE A 35 0.64 11.06 -8.82
N SER A 36 -0.27 11.11 -7.85
CA SER A 36 -1.55 11.80 -7.99
C SER A 36 -1.41 13.24 -7.51
N GLY A 37 -1.71 14.21 -8.35
CA GLY A 37 -1.58 15.63 -8.05
C GLY A 37 -2.33 16.47 -9.07
N LYS A 38 -2.76 17.67 -8.67
CA LYS A 38 -3.46 18.61 -9.56
C LYS A 38 -2.51 19.67 -10.12
N THR A 39 -1.36 19.86 -9.47
CA THR A 39 -0.37 20.88 -9.81
C THR A 39 1.02 20.25 -9.97
N ALA A 40 1.91 20.95 -10.66
CA ALA A 40 3.32 20.54 -10.74
C ALA A 40 3.98 20.47 -9.35
N GLU A 41 3.54 21.31 -8.42
CA GLU A 41 4.05 21.31 -7.04
C GLU A 41 3.65 20.05 -6.28
N ASP A 42 2.41 19.55 -6.43
CA ASP A 42 1.96 18.30 -5.81
C ASP A 42 2.84 17.10 -6.24
N ILE A 43 3.21 17.07 -7.52
CA ILE A 43 4.05 16.03 -8.10
C ILE A 43 5.50 16.19 -7.63
N LYS A 44 5.99 17.43 -7.59
CA LYS A 44 7.34 17.75 -7.10
C LYS A 44 7.54 17.27 -5.66
N ILE A 45 6.57 17.51 -4.78
CA ILE A 45 6.62 17.06 -3.38
C ILE A 45 6.74 15.53 -3.29
N GLN A 46 5.99 14.79 -4.11
CA GLN A 46 6.04 13.33 -4.11
C GLN A 46 7.39 12.80 -4.65
N ALA A 47 7.88 13.37 -5.76
CA ALA A 47 9.17 13.01 -6.33
C ALA A 47 10.32 13.29 -5.35
N ASP A 48 10.31 14.46 -4.69
CA ASP A 48 11.33 14.83 -3.70
C ASP A 48 11.33 13.88 -2.50
N LYS A 49 10.17 13.38 -2.07
CA LYS A 49 10.07 12.37 -1.00
C LYS A 49 10.71 11.04 -1.39
N VAL A 50 10.47 10.57 -2.62
CA VAL A 50 11.10 9.33 -3.12
C VAL A 50 12.61 9.51 -3.23
N LEU A 51 13.06 10.60 -3.87
CA LEU A 51 14.49 10.90 -4.00
C LEU A 51 15.18 10.99 -2.64
N LYS A 52 14.53 11.61 -1.65
CA LYS A 52 15.05 11.67 -0.29
C LYS A 52 15.10 10.28 0.34
N TYR A 53 14.03 9.49 0.24
CA TYR A 53 13.95 8.17 0.85
C TYR A 53 15.00 7.20 0.28
N GLU A 54 15.18 7.17 -1.05
CA GLU A 54 16.10 6.26 -1.72
C GLU A 54 17.57 6.65 -1.56
N LYS A 55 17.88 7.93 -1.34
CA LYS A 55 19.25 8.42 -1.13
C LYS A 55 19.71 8.36 0.32
N LEU A 56 18.81 8.20 1.29
CA LEU A 56 19.17 8.16 2.71
C LEU A 56 19.82 6.82 3.07
N SER A 57 20.91 6.86 3.83
CA SER A 57 21.47 5.62 4.37
C SER A 57 20.59 5.11 5.51
N VAL A 58 20.38 3.79 5.58
CA VAL A 58 19.53 3.15 6.60
C VAL A 58 20.00 3.47 8.02
N SER A 59 21.29 3.76 8.22
CA SER A 59 21.87 4.18 9.50
C SER A 59 21.45 5.57 9.98
N GLU A 60 20.94 6.43 9.10
CA GLU A 60 20.62 7.84 9.44
C GLU A 60 19.18 8.02 9.96
N SER A 61 18.31 7.02 9.80
CA SER A 61 16.89 7.14 10.18
C SER A 61 16.47 6.09 11.21
N LYS A 62 16.38 6.54 12.46
CA LYS A 62 15.76 5.78 13.56
C LYS A 62 14.28 5.45 13.34
N SER A 63 13.66 5.93 12.26
CA SER A 63 12.24 5.71 11.99
C SER A 63 11.94 4.49 11.15
N TYR A 64 12.92 3.93 10.44
CA TYR A 64 12.68 2.87 9.46
C TYR A 64 12.27 1.51 10.06
N ASN A 65 12.55 1.30 11.35
CA ASN A 65 12.20 0.09 12.10
C ASN A 65 10.96 0.26 12.98
N ARG A 66 10.19 1.34 12.80
CA ARG A 66 8.95 1.63 13.52
C ARG A 66 7.75 1.38 12.63
N TYR A 67 6.65 0.92 13.20
CA TYR A 67 5.40 0.68 12.49
C TYR A 67 4.20 1.13 13.31
N LEU A 68 3.12 1.44 12.59
CA LEU A 68 1.80 1.77 13.13
C LEU A 68 0.79 0.79 12.54
N MET A 69 -0.15 0.34 13.36
CA MET A 69 -1.22 -0.57 12.97
C MET A 69 -2.55 0.07 13.35
N VAL A 70 -3.49 0.07 12.41
CA VAL A 70 -4.83 0.64 12.60
C VAL A 70 -5.82 -0.36 12.01
N GLY A 71 -6.83 -0.72 12.79
CA GLY A 71 -7.88 -1.65 12.42
C GLY A 71 -9.19 -1.22 13.08
N SER A 72 -10.31 -1.71 12.56
CA SER A 72 -11.61 -1.42 13.14
C SER A 72 -11.70 -1.99 14.56
N GLY A 73 -12.39 -1.27 15.45
CA GLY A 73 -12.84 -1.81 16.74
C GLY A 73 -14.14 -2.62 16.62
N SER A 74 -14.60 -2.89 15.39
CA SER A 74 -15.84 -3.61 15.12
C SER A 74 -15.68 -5.11 15.34
N GLU A 75 -16.66 -5.70 16.01
CA GLU A 75 -16.87 -7.16 16.08
C GLU A 75 -17.92 -7.63 15.05
N ASN A 76 -18.37 -6.74 14.15
CA ASN A 76 -19.34 -7.08 13.12
C ASN A 76 -18.65 -7.64 11.87
N GLY A 77 -18.83 -8.95 11.66
CA GLY A 77 -18.29 -9.67 10.52
C GLY A 77 -16.85 -10.10 10.77
N VAL A 78 -16.59 -11.41 10.70
CA VAL A 78 -15.24 -11.95 10.73
C VAL A 78 -14.61 -11.83 9.34
N GLY A 79 -13.34 -11.43 9.30
CA GLY A 79 -12.56 -11.34 8.06
C GLY A 79 -12.03 -12.70 7.61
N ASP A 80 -10.91 -12.66 6.87
CA ASP A 80 -10.14 -13.86 6.53
C ASP A 80 -9.73 -14.63 7.80
N ASN A 81 -9.61 -15.95 7.70
CA ASN A 81 -9.31 -16.86 8.82
C ASN A 81 -10.24 -16.74 10.05
N ALA A 82 -11.43 -16.16 9.88
CA ALA A 82 -12.39 -15.91 10.95
C ALA A 82 -11.87 -14.98 12.08
N GLU A 83 -11.00 -14.03 11.72
CA GLU A 83 -10.40 -13.07 12.66
C GLU A 83 -11.14 -11.72 12.62
N TYR A 84 -11.31 -11.08 13.79
CA TYR A 84 -11.63 -9.65 13.81
C TYR A 84 -10.38 -8.81 13.48
N ASP A 85 -10.58 -7.58 13.02
CA ASP A 85 -9.48 -6.67 12.63
C ASP A 85 -8.40 -6.56 13.73
N TYR A 86 -8.80 -6.46 15.00
CA TYR A 86 -7.84 -6.37 16.11
C TYR A 86 -7.04 -7.67 16.31
N GLU A 87 -7.65 -8.84 16.08
CA GLU A 87 -6.99 -10.16 16.16
C GLU A 87 -6.01 -10.33 15.01
N HIS A 88 -6.45 -9.96 13.80
CA HIS A 88 -5.61 -9.97 12.60
C HIS A 88 -4.36 -9.08 12.78
N LEU A 89 -4.53 -7.87 13.32
CA LEU A 89 -3.40 -6.98 13.61
C LEU A 89 -2.45 -7.53 14.68
N ILE A 90 -2.95 -8.26 15.68
CA ILE A 90 -2.10 -8.96 16.65
C ILE A 90 -1.26 -10.05 15.95
N ASN A 91 -1.85 -10.78 15.00
CA ASN A 91 -1.14 -11.79 14.23
C ASN A 91 -0.05 -11.18 13.33
N ILE A 92 -0.34 -10.05 12.67
CA ILE A 92 0.69 -9.31 11.92
C ILE A 92 1.78 -8.78 12.86
N LYS A 93 1.42 -8.24 14.04
CA LYS A 93 2.39 -7.75 15.04
C LYS A 93 3.35 -8.85 15.46
N ASN A 94 2.86 -10.06 15.68
CA ASN A 94 3.69 -11.21 16.04
C ASN A 94 4.65 -11.59 14.90
N LYS A 95 4.20 -11.50 13.63
CA LYS A 95 5.07 -11.70 12.45
C LYS A 95 6.09 -10.57 12.26
N LEU A 96 5.75 -9.32 12.59
CA LEU A 96 6.68 -8.19 12.47
C LEU A 96 7.77 -8.21 13.55
N LYS A 97 7.46 -8.71 14.75
CA LYS A 97 8.45 -8.87 15.84
C LYS A 97 9.54 -9.90 15.53
N THR A 98 9.30 -10.87 14.65
CA THR A 98 10.33 -11.82 14.21
C THR A 98 11.29 -11.21 13.18
N VAL A 99 10.92 -10.06 12.63
CA VAL A 99 11.72 -9.23 11.72
C VAL A 99 12.31 -8.06 12.53
N SER A 100 13.35 -7.39 12.02
CA SER A 100 14.11 -6.31 12.71
C SER A 100 13.31 -5.06 13.17
N TYR A 101 11.97 -5.09 13.15
CA TYR A 101 11.07 -4.05 13.64
C TYR A 101 10.90 -4.16 15.15
N LYS A 102 11.55 -3.24 15.88
CA LYS A 102 11.72 -3.35 17.35
C LYS A 102 10.76 -2.48 18.15
N GLU A 103 10.08 -1.52 17.53
CA GLU A 103 9.25 -0.53 18.24
C GLU A 103 7.84 -0.44 17.66
N VAL A 104 6.86 -0.67 18.53
CA VAL A 104 5.44 -0.40 18.27
C VAL A 104 5.14 1.02 18.73
N LEU A 105 4.60 1.85 17.85
CA LEU A 105 4.00 3.13 18.26
C LEU A 105 2.56 2.85 18.70
N SER A 106 2.26 3.01 19.99
CA SER A 106 0.90 2.99 20.53
C SER A 106 0.27 4.39 20.41
N LEU A 107 -0.95 4.44 19.89
CA LEU A 107 -1.83 5.61 20.00
C LEU A 107 -2.75 5.43 21.21
#